data_AF-A0AB34HKF8-F1
#
_entry.id   AF-A0AB34HKF8-F1
#
_cell.length_a   1.000
_cell.length_b   1.000
_cell.length_c   1.000
_cell.angle_alpha   90.00
_cell.angle_beta   90.00
_cell.angle_gamma   90.00
#
_symmetry.space_group_name_H-M   'P 1'
#
loop_
_entity.id
_entity.type
_entity.pdbx_description
1 polymer ?
#
loop_
_entity_poly.entity_id
_entity_poly.type
_entity_poly.pdbx_seq_one_letter_code
_entity_poly.pdbx_strand_id
1 'polypeptide(L)'
;MWRAVSMSAEMGVGFALRAVNERVQQAVTRRPRELPAIQPRLVAVSKTKPADMVIEAYSHGQRTFGENYVQELLEKASNPKILSSCPEIKWHFIGHLQKQNVNKLMGKIKL
;
A
#
# COMPACT_ATOMS: atom_id res chain seq x y z
N MET A 1 20.56 18.79 23.01
CA MET A 1 19.15 18.50 22.70
C MET A 1 18.94 18.32 21.19
N TRP A 2 19.59 17.33 20.55
CA TRP A 2 19.54 17.11 19.09
C TRP A 2 19.71 15.60 18.76
N ARG A 3 18.94 14.70 19.39
CA ARG A 3 19.00 13.24 19.12
C ARG A 3 17.68 12.60 18.65
N ALA A 4 16.57 13.35 18.65
CA ALA A 4 15.26 12.79 18.29
C ALA A 4 14.96 12.82 16.78
N VAL A 5 15.65 13.65 15.99
CA VAL A 5 15.39 13.79 14.55
C VAL A 5 16.07 12.67 13.74
N SER A 6 17.11 12.03 14.27
CA SER A 6 17.94 11.06 13.54
C SER A 6 17.51 9.60 13.69
N MET A 7 16.73 9.24 14.72
CA MET A 7 16.26 7.85 14.94
C MET A 7 14.96 7.52 14.18
N SER A 8 14.16 8.51 13.83
CA SER A 8 12.91 8.34 13.06
C SER A 8 13.18 8.08 11.57
N ALA A 9 14.31 8.58 11.04
CA ALA A 9 14.71 8.35 9.65
C ALA A 9 15.18 6.89 9.39
N GLU A 10 15.71 6.20 10.40
CA GLU A 10 16.14 4.80 10.28
C GLU A 10 15.01 3.77 10.47
N MET A 11 13.82 4.21 10.92
CA MET A 11 12.60 3.38 11.08
C MET A 11 11.43 3.89 10.23
N GLY A 12 11.72 4.39 9.02
CA GLY A 12 10.71 4.89 8.10
C GLY A 12 9.87 3.80 7.43
N VAL A 13 8.87 4.23 6.64
CA VAL A 13 8.02 3.33 5.84
C VAL A 13 8.87 2.49 4.89
N GLY A 14 9.94 3.07 4.33
CA GLY A 14 10.88 2.36 3.46
C GLY A 14 11.56 1.16 4.13
N PHE A 15 12.01 1.31 5.38
CA PHE A 15 12.63 0.22 6.14
C PHE A 15 11.61 -0.90 6.42
N ALA A 16 10.43 -0.53 6.91
CA ALA A 16 9.36 -1.49 7.18
C ALA A 16 8.93 -2.25 5.91
N LEU A 17 8.83 -1.54 4.78
CA LEU A 17 8.47 -2.13 3.50
C LEU A 17 9.53 -3.13 3.02
N ARG A 18 10.81 -2.80 3.15
CA ARG A 18 11.91 -3.71 2.81
C ARG A 18 11.86 -4.98 3.66
N ALA A 19 11.71 -4.84 4.97
CA ALA A 19 11.61 -5.97 5.89
C ALA A 19 10.39 -6.88 5.59
N VAL A 20 9.27 -6.31 5.15
CA VAL A 20 8.11 -7.10 4.68
C VAL A 20 8.43 -7.82 3.37
N ASN A 21 9.01 -7.15 2.39
CA ASN A 21 9.37 -7.76 1.11
C ASN A 21 10.36 -8.91 1.28
N GLU A 22 11.37 -8.77 2.14
CA GLU A 22 12.31 -9.84 2.47
C GLU A 22 11.61 -11.07 3.05
N ARG A 23 10.67 -10.87 4.00
CA ARG A 23 9.86 -11.96 4.55
C ARG A 23 8.99 -12.63 3.49
N VAL A 24 8.41 -11.86 2.58
CA VAL A 24 7.64 -12.40 1.45
C VAL A 24 8.54 -13.26 0.56
N GLN A 25 9.74 -12.79 0.22
CA GLN A 25 10.69 -13.55 -0.60
C GLN A 25 11.13 -14.84 0.11
N GLN A 26 11.44 -14.79 1.40
CA GLN A 26 11.76 -15.99 2.19
C GLN A 26 10.61 -17.00 2.22
N ALA A 27 9.35 -16.54 2.27
CA ALA A 27 8.19 -17.42 2.19
C ALA A 27 8.06 -18.06 0.81
N VAL A 28 8.31 -17.30 -0.26
CA VAL A 28 8.32 -17.80 -1.65
C VAL A 28 9.39 -18.87 -1.84
N THR A 29 10.61 -18.69 -1.31
CA THR A 29 11.70 -19.67 -1.44
C THR A 29 11.46 -20.96 -0.67
N ARG A 30 10.63 -20.92 0.38
CA ARG A 30 10.25 -22.11 1.17
C ARG A 30 9.13 -22.92 0.53
N ARG A 31 8.52 -22.43 -0.55
CA ARG A 31 7.44 -23.12 -1.25
C ARG A 31 7.92 -24.46 -1.83
N PRO A 32 7.15 -25.55 -1.70
CA PRO A 32 7.44 -26.82 -2.36
C PRO A 32 7.57 -26.65 -3.88
N ARG A 33 8.54 -27.34 -4.49
CA ARG A 33 8.88 -27.18 -5.92
C ARG A 33 7.80 -27.71 -6.85
N GLU A 34 6.93 -28.58 -6.34
CA GLU A 34 5.82 -29.20 -7.08
C GLU A 34 4.66 -28.22 -7.29
N LEU A 35 4.59 -27.13 -6.52
CA LEU A 35 3.55 -26.12 -6.64
C LEU A 35 3.96 -25.01 -7.62
N PRO A 36 3.02 -24.45 -8.41
CA PRO A 36 3.33 -23.41 -9.40
C PRO A 36 4.04 -22.19 -8.79
N ALA A 37 5.17 -21.73 -9.33
CA ALA A 37 5.87 -20.56 -8.81
C ALA A 37 5.10 -19.25 -9.11
N ILE A 38 4.19 -18.86 -8.22
CA ILE A 38 3.44 -17.60 -8.30
C ILE A 38 4.05 -16.60 -7.33
N GLN A 39 4.48 -15.45 -7.83
CA GLN A 39 4.93 -14.33 -7.00
C GLN A 39 3.71 -13.69 -6.32
N PRO A 40 3.62 -13.71 -4.97
CA PRO A 40 2.56 -13.00 -4.26
C PRO A 40 2.68 -11.49 -4.47
N ARG A 41 1.52 -10.84 -4.59
CA ARG A 41 1.41 -9.38 -4.65
C ARG A 41 1.31 -8.83 -3.23
N LEU A 42 2.23 -7.94 -2.86
CA LEU A 42 2.13 -7.20 -1.62
C LEU A 42 1.13 -6.04 -1.76
N VAL A 43 0.06 -6.06 -0.97
CA VAL A 43 -0.91 -4.97 -0.86
C VAL A 43 -0.65 -4.21 0.44
N ALA A 44 -0.17 -2.98 0.37
CA ALA A 44 0.09 -2.15 1.55
C ALA A 44 -1.22 -1.53 2.05
N VAL A 45 -1.66 -1.90 3.25
CA VAL A 45 -2.91 -1.36 3.82
C VAL A 45 -2.64 0.02 4.43
N SER A 46 -3.21 1.05 3.81
CA SER A 46 -2.97 2.46 4.19
C SER A 46 -4.11 3.10 4.98
N LYS A 47 -5.15 2.34 5.35
CA LYS A 47 -6.25 2.85 6.19
C LYS A 47 -5.71 3.58 7.42
N THR A 48 -6.34 4.71 7.74
CA THR A 48 -5.98 5.64 8.81
C THR A 48 -4.57 6.24 8.74
N LYS A 49 -3.83 6.03 7.64
CA LYS A 49 -2.50 6.63 7.42
C LYS A 49 -2.59 7.90 6.56
N PRO A 50 -1.80 8.93 6.88
CA PRO A 50 -1.78 10.17 6.10
C PRO A 50 -1.23 9.92 4.68
N ALA A 51 -1.59 10.82 3.75
CA ALA A 51 -1.15 10.77 2.36
C ALA A 51 0.38 10.72 2.23
N ASP A 52 1.11 11.42 3.10
CA ASP A 52 2.58 11.47 3.05
C ASP A 52 3.21 10.08 3.26
N MET A 53 2.61 9.21 4.09
CA MET A 53 3.09 7.82 4.24
C MET A 53 2.81 6.96 3.00
N VAL A 54 1.74 7.26 2.26
CA VAL A 54 1.47 6.59 0.96
C VAL A 54 2.51 7.01 -0.07
N ILE A 55 2.82 8.31 -0.11
CA ILE A 55 3.85 8.87 -1.01
C ILE A 55 5.23 8.31 -0.67
N GLU A 56 5.57 8.19 0.62
CA GLU A 56 6.82 7.56 1.07
C GLU A 56 6.88 6.08 0.67
N ALA A 57 5.83 5.29 0.94
CA ALA A 57 5.78 3.90 0.46
C ALA A 57 5.93 3.82 -1.07
N TYR A 58 5.32 4.74 -1.81
CA TYR A 58 5.41 4.81 -3.26
C TYR A 58 6.83 5.12 -3.75
N SER A 59 7.54 6.06 -3.11
CA SER A 59 8.93 6.36 -3.46
C SER A 59 9.86 5.17 -3.21
N HIS A 60 9.48 4.27 -2.28
CA HIS A 60 10.15 2.99 -2.05
C HIS A 60 9.65 1.82 -2.91
N GLY A 61 8.90 2.10 -3.98
CA GLY A 61 8.51 1.10 -4.98
C GLY A 61 7.17 0.42 -4.71
N GLN A 62 6.46 0.74 -3.61
CA GLN A 62 5.12 0.22 -3.42
C GLN A 62 4.17 0.82 -4.46
N ARG A 63 3.33 -0.01 -5.08
CA ARG A 63 2.34 0.43 -6.09
C ARG A 63 0.92 0.04 -5.74
N THR A 64 0.74 -1.00 -4.93
CA THR A 64 -0.57 -1.55 -4.62
C THR A 64 -0.98 -1.21 -3.20
N PHE A 65 -2.08 -0.48 -3.04
CA PHE A 65 -2.55 -0.01 -1.74
C PHE A 65 -3.96 -0.50 -1.44
N GLY A 66 -4.21 -0.83 -0.18
CA GLY A 66 -5.49 -1.35 0.31
C GLY A 66 -6.18 -0.37 1.24
N GLU A 67 -7.46 -0.11 1.01
CA GLU A 67 -8.31 0.72 1.86
C GLU A 67 -9.57 -0.03 2.33
N ASN A 68 -9.98 0.26 3.57
CA ASN A 68 -11.15 -0.36 4.19
C ASN A 68 -12.42 0.48 4.07
N TYR A 69 -12.28 1.80 3.92
CA TYR A 69 -13.40 2.74 3.90
C TYR A 69 -13.48 3.41 2.53
N VAL A 70 -14.68 3.41 1.95
CA VAL A 70 -14.90 3.93 0.59
C VAL A 70 -14.55 5.41 0.50
N GLN A 71 -14.95 6.20 1.50
CA GLN A 71 -14.67 7.62 1.54
C GLN A 71 -13.16 7.88 1.61
N GLU A 72 -12.43 7.18 2.49
CA GLU A 72 -10.98 7.32 2.62
C GLU A 72 -10.24 6.94 1.32
N LEU A 73 -10.69 5.87 0.65
CA LEU A 73 -10.16 5.48 -0.67
C LEU A 73 -10.35 6.60 -1.68
N LEU A 74 -11.55 7.18 -1.77
CA LEU A 74 -11.84 8.26 -2.71
C LEU A 74 -11.04 9.51 -2.40
N GLU A 75 -10.93 9.88 -1.13
CA GLU A 75 -10.15 11.04 -0.67
C GLU A 75 -8.67 10.87 -1.05
N LYS A 76 -8.07 9.69 -0.83
CA LYS A 76 -6.68 9.43 -1.23
C LYS A 76 -6.51 9.33 -2.75
N ALA A 77 -7.41 8.65 -3.44
CA ALA A 77 -7.37 8.49 -4.89
C ALA A 77 -7.60 9.80 -5.65
N SER A 78 -8.22 10.79 -5.02
CA SER A 78 -8.41 12.15 -5.58
C SER A 78 -7.48 13.20 -4.96
N ASN A 79 -6.62 12.82 -4.02
CA ASN A 79 -5.70 13.75 -3.36
C ASN A 79 -4.71 14.32 -4.39
N PRO A 80 -4.60 15.65 -4.55
CA PRO A 80 -3.72 16.27 -5.54
C PRO A 80 -2.24 15.89 -5.39
N LYS A 81 -1.76 15.72 -4.14
CA LYS A 81 -0.36 15.32 -3.89
C LYS A 81 -0.11 13.89 -4.35
N ILE A 82 -1.05 12.98 -4.07
CA ILE A 82 -0.95 11.58 -4.49
C ILE A 82 -1.06 11.47 -6.01
N LEU A 83 -2.02 12.16 -6.63
CA LEU A 83 -2.20 12.12 -8.08
C LEU A 83 -0.96 12.63 -8.84
N SER A 84 -0.33 13.70 -8.36
CA SER A 84 0.86 14.27 -8.99
C SER A 84 2.13 13.45 -8.72
N SER A 85 2.29 12.92 -7.50
CA SER A 85 3.53 12.24 -7.09
C SER A 85 3.51 10.73 -7.32
N CYS A 86 2.32 10.14 -7.47
CA CYS A 86 2.12 8.68 -7.46
C CYS A 86 1.15 8.21 -8.55
N PRO A 87 1.41 8.48 -9.85
CA PRO A 87 0.45 8.25 -10.94
C PRO A 87 0.11 6.76 -11.17
N GLU A 88 0.97 5.85 -10.72
CA GLU A 88 0.84 4.40 -10.97
C GLU A 88 0.14 3.62 -9.84
N ILE A 89 -0.41 4.30 -8.83
CA ILE A 89 -1.06 3.60 -7.71
C ILE A 89 -2.23 2.75 -8.19
N LYS A 90 -2.27 1.52 -7.67
CA LYS A 90 -3.37 0.57 -7.81
C LYS A 90 -4.09 0.48 -6.48
N TRP A 91 -5.25 1.10 -6.39
CA TRP A 91 -6.11 1.04 -5.22
C TRP A 91 -6.93 -0.25 -5.20
N HIS A 92 -6.90 -0.97 -4.08
CA HIS A 92 -7.77 -2.11 -3.82
C HIS A 92 -8.67 -1.77 -2.64
N PHE A 93 -9.97 -1.99 -2.80
CA PHE A 93 -10.89 -1.94 -1.67
C PHE A 93 -10.91 -3.32 -1.01
N ILE A 94 -10.54 -3.38 0.27
CA ILE A 94 -10.42 -4.63 1.06
C ILE A 94 -11.34 -4.63 2.28
N GLY A 95 -12.22 -3.64 2.39
CA GLY A 95 -13.22 -3.55 3.44
C GLY A 95 -14.52 -4.28 3.12
N HIS A 96 -15.47 -4.20 4.05
CA HIS A 96 -16.83 -4.67 3.81
C HIS A 96 -17.57 -3.73 2.85
N LEU A 97 -17.99 -4.23 1.69
CA LEU A 97 -18.66 -3.43 0.66
C LEU A 97 -20.18 -3.50 0.80
N GLN A 98 -20.77 -2.36 1.16
CA GLN A 98 -22.23 -2.19 1.13
C GLN A 98 -22.70 -1.92 -0.31
N LYS A 99 -23.85 -2.48 -0.70
CA LYS A 99 -24.43 -2.38 -2.07
C LYS A 99 -24.48 -0.94 -2.60
N GLN A 100 -24.89 0.02 -1.77
CA GLN A 100 -25.01 1.43 -2.15
C GLN A 100 -23.68 2.11 -2.49
N ASN A 101 -22.55 1.55 -2.06
CA ASN A 101 -21.24 2.12 -2.28
C ASN A 101 -20.51 1.50 -3.49
N VAL A 102 -21.08 0.46 -4.13
CA VAL A 102 -20.48 -0.19 -5.31
C VAL A 102 -20.20 0.84 -6.41
N ASN A 103 -21.21 1.65 -6.75
CA ASN A 103 -21.11 2.66 -7.82
C ASN A 103 -19.99 3.68 -7.57
N LYS A 104 -19.68 3.98 -6.31
CA LYS A 104 -18.64 4.95 -5.96
C LYS A 104 -17.23 4.44 -6.25
N LEU A 105 -17.02 3.12 -6.20
CA LEU A 105 -15.72 2.50 -6.41
C LEU A 105 -15.44 2.17 -7.90
N MET A 106 -16.47 2.20 -8.74
CA MET A 106 -16.35 1.89 -10.16
C MET A 106 -15.34 2.81 -10.86
N GLY A 107 -14.39 2.22 -11.56
CA GLY A 107 -13.31 2.94 -12.26
C GLY A 107 -12.24 3.54 -11.33
N LYS A 108 -12.32 3.35 -10.01
CA LYS A 108 -11.35 3.86 -9.02
C LYS A 108 -10.46 2.77 -8.42
N ILE A 109 -10.84 1.50 -8.54
CA ILE A 109 -10.14 0.37 -7.93
C ILE A 109 -9.61 -0.65 -8.95
N LYS A 110 -8.64 -1.47 -8.53
CA LYS A 110 -8.13 -2.66 -9.20
C LYS A 110 -8.52 -3.91 -8.41
N LEU A 111 -8.67 -5.03 -9.11
CA LEU A 111 -8.96 -6.36 -8.55
C LEU A 111 -7.66 -7.15 -8.34
#